data_AF-A0A4C1Z6H6-F1
#
_entry.id   AF-A0A4C1Z6H6-F1
#
_cell.length_a   1.000
_cell.length_b   1.000
_cell.length_c   1.000
_cell.angle_alpha   90.00
_cell.angle_beta   90.00
_cell.angle_gamma   90.00
#
_symmetry.space_group_name_H-M   'P 1'
#
loop_
_entity.id
_entity.type
_entity.pdbx_description
1 polymer ?
#
loop_
_entity_poly.entity_id
_entity_poly.type
_entity_poly.pdbx_seq_one_letter_code
_entity_poly.pdbx_strand_id
1 'polypeptide(L)'
;MERSILKLRRIDKKRNTDIRNKTKLVDALQHTMTLKWKWAGHIARYQDKRWTTQTTNWPGPSGKRHRGRQKKRWADDIAKIAGKNWTTTAQNRHNWKKMEEAFTRTGAIQ
;
A
#
# COMPACT_ATOMS: atom_id res chain seq x y z
N MET A 1 8.78 -4.04 20.43
CA MET A 1 10.00 -4.33 19.65
C MET A 1 11.03 -3.21 19.77
N GLU A 2 10.75 -1.98 19.35
CA GLU A 2 11.77 -0.92 19.34
C GLU A 2 12.47 -0.68 20.69
N ARG A 3 11.71 -0.79 21.79
CA ARG A 3 12.27 -0.69 23.15
C ARG A 3 13.30 -1.76 23.48
N SER A 4 13.10 -3.00 23.03
CA SER A 4 14.02 -4.11 23.34
C SER A 4 15.34 -3.98 22.60
N ILE A 5 15.35 -3.39 21.39
CA ILE A 5 16.56 -3.06 20.63
C ILE A 5 17.46 -2.13 21.45
N LEU A 6 16.87 -1.14 22.12
CA LEU A 6 17.56 -0.18 22.97
C LEU A 6 17.71 -0.64 24.43
N LYS A 7 17.33 -1.90 24.75
CA LYS A 7 17.29 -2.46 26.11
C LYS A 7 16.51 -1.60 27.12
N LEU A 8 15.48 -0.88 26.67
CA LEU A 8 14.65 0.00 27.50
C LEU A 8 13.47 -0.74 28.12
N ARG A 9 13.29 -0.58 29.44
CA ARG A 9 12.16 -1.10 30.21
C ARG A 9 11.06 -0.05 30.32
N ARG A 10 9.82 -0.45 30.67
CA ARG A 10 8.71 0.50 30.85
C ARG A 10 8.99 1.56 31.94
N ILE A 11 9.77 1.20 32.96
CA ILE A 11 10.17 2.07 34.07
C ILE A 11 10.97 3.30 33.61
N ASP A 12 11.72 3.19 32.51
CA ASP A 12 12.56 4.28 32.01
C ASP A 12 11.74 5.48 31.48
N LYS A 13 10.41 5.34 31.35
CA LYS A 13 9.44 6.38 30.96
C LYS A 13 9.84 7.21 29.71
N LYS A 14 10.66 6.64 28.82
CA LYS A 14 11.05 7.28 27.56
C LYS A 14 9.86 7.34 26.59
N ARG A 15 9.69 8.51 25.99
CA ARG A 15 8.64 8.78 24.98
C ARG A 15 8.90 7.96 23.73
N ASN A 16 7.82 7.58 23.06
CA ASN A 16 7.91 6.77 21.84
C ASN A 16 8.54 7.54 20.67
N THR A 17 8.36 8.87 20.63
CA THR A 17 9.02 9.78 19.67
C THR A 17 10.53 9.69 19.77
N ASP A 18 11.07 9.71 20.99
CA ASP A 18 12.51 9.68 21.23
C ASP A 18 13.11 8.33 20.85
N ILE A 19 12.36 7.24 21.09
CA ILE A 19 12.75 5.89 20.69
C ILE A 19 12.79 5.78 19.17
N ARG A 20 11.75 6.26 18.48
CA ARG A 20 11.69 6.26 17.00
C ARG A 20 12.79 7.12 16.37
N ASN A 21 13.09 8.28 16.95
CA ASN A 21 14.18 9.13 16.48
C ASN A 21 15.55 8.46 16.59
N LYS A 22 15.73 7.59 17.59
CA LYS A 22 16.97 6.81 17.79
C LYS A 22 17.05 5.58 16.89
N THR A 23 15.96 4.83 16.75
CA THR A 23 15.93 3.60 15.95
C THR A 23 15.86 3.88 14.46
N LYS A 24 15.31 5.03 14.05
CA LYS A 24 15.09 5.44 12.65
C LYS A 24 14.41 4.37 11.81
N LEU A 25 13.58 3.53 12.46
CA LEU A 25 12.85 2.47 11.79
C LEU A 25 11.79 3.08 10.87
N VAL A 26 11.69 2.52 9.66
CA VAL A 26 10.64 2.89 8.71
C VAL A 26 9.31 2.40 9.27
N ASP A 27 8.31 3.26 9.20
CA ASP A 27 6.96 2.90 9.61
C ASP A 27 6.43 1.74 8.76
N ALA A 28 5.94 0.69 9.43
CA ALA A 28 5.53 -0.54 8.76
C ALA A 28 4.36 -0.29 7.80
N LEU A 29 3.42 0.60 8.16
CA LEU A 29 2.30 0.95 7.30
C LEU A 29 2.79 1.68 6.04
N GLN A 30 3.66 2.69 6.19
CA GLN A 30 4.27 3.35 5.04
C GLN A 30 5.00 2.37 4.12
N HIS A 31 5.81 1.46 4.70
CA HIS A 31 6.55 0.47 3.93
C HIS A 31 5.63 -0.48 3.14
N THR A 32 4.57 -0.99 3.79
CA THR A 32 3.60 -1.87 3.12
C THR A 32 2.85 -1.15 2.00
N MET A 33 2.52 0.13 2.16
CA MET A 33 1.88 0.94 1.11
C MET A 33 2.81 1.18 -0.09
N THR A 34 4.08 1.49 0.16
CA THR A 34 5.12 1.57 -0.89
C THR A 34 5.21 0.25 -1.66
N LEU A 35 5.28 -0.89 -0.96
CA LEU A 35 5.33 -2.19 -1.61
C LEU A 35 4.07 -2.49 -2.43
N LYS A 36 2.89 -2.17 -1.90
CA LYS A 36 1.61 -2.31 -2.61
C LYS A 36 1.60 -1.50 -3.91
N TRP A 37 2.06 -0.25 -3.87
CA TRP A 37 2.14 0.61 -5.06
C TRP A 37 3.13 0.09 -6.11
N LYS A 38 4.31 -0.36 -5.67
CA LYS A 38 5.32 -0.95 -6.54
C LYS A 38 4.82 -2.23 -7.20
N TRP A 39 4.15 -3.09 -6.43
CA TRP A 39 3.54 -4.33 -6.92
C TRP A 39 2.48 -4.05 -7.97
N ALA A 40 1.57 -3.10 -7.72
CA ALA A 40 0.56 -2.70 -8.70
C ALA A 40 1.17 -2.26 -10.03
N GLY A 41 2.19 -1.41 -9.98
CA GLY A 41 2.91 -0.99 -11.17
C GLY A 41 3.62 -2.15 -11.88
N HIS A 42 4.19 -3.08 -11.12
CA HIS A 42 4.84 -4.27 -11.67
C HIS A 42 3.84 -5.16 -12.41
N ILE A 43 2.69 -5.45 -11.81
CA ILE A 43 1.61 -6.25 -12.42
C ILE A 43 1.05 -5.59 -13.68
N ALA A 44 0.80 -4.27 -13.65
CA ALA A 44 0.25 -3.57 -14.80
C ALA A 44 1.14 -3.65 -16.06
N ARG A 45 2.45 -3.78 -15.89
CA ARG A 45 3.42 -3.85 -17.00
C ARG A 45 3.60 -5.26 -17.59
N TYR A 46 3.05 -6.29 -16.97
CA TYR A 46 3.04 -7.62 -17.59
C TYR A 46 1.97 -7.67 -18.68
N GLN A 47 2.38 -8.08 -19.87
CA GLN A 47 1.46 -8.35 -20.98
C GLN A 47 1.03 -9.82 -21.06
N ASP A 48 1.62 -10.69 -20.23
CA ASP A 48 1.29 -12.11 -20.18
C ASP A 48 -0.09 -12.35 -19.55
N LYS A 49 -0.77 -13.41 -20.00
CA LYS A 49 -2.04 -13.91 -19.41
C LYS A 49 -1.83 -14.68 -18.10
N ARG A 50 -0.87 -14.27 -17.26
CA ARG A 50 -0.59 -14.93 -15.98
C ARG A 50 -1.78 -14.78 -15.03
N TRP A 51 -1.98 -15.79 -14.20
CA TRP A 51 -2.98 -15.76 -13.12
C TRP A 51 -2.82 -14.54 -12.22
N THR A 52 -1.59 -14.11 -11.92
CA THR A 52 -1.33 -12.91 -11.12
C THR A 52 -1.98 -11.65 -11.68
N THR A 53 -1.91 -11.45 -13.00
CA THR A 53 -2.51 -10.30 -13.68
C THR A 53 -4.03 -10.43 -13.74
N GLN A 54 -4.53 -11.64 -14.04
CA GLN A 54 -5.96 -11.92 -14.09
C GLN A 54 -6.63 -11.72 -12.73
N THR A 55 -6.09 -12.30 -11.66
CA THR A 55 -6.63 -12.18 -10.30
C THR A 55 -6.61 -10.74 -9.80
N THR A 56 -5.57 -9.97 -10.13
CA THR A 56 -5.45 -8.56 -9.71
C THR A 56 -6.48 -7.66 -10.39
N ASN A 57 -6.73 -7.89 -11.69
CA ASN A 57 -7.69 -7.12 -12.48
C ASN A 57 -9.12 -7.67 -12.38
N TRP A 58 -9.32 -8.82 -11.74
CA TRP A 58 -10.60 -9.51 -11.75
C TRP A 58 -11.68 -8.70 -11.03
N PRO A 59 -12.78 -8.35 -11.72
CA PRO A 59 -13.86 -7.59 -11.12
C PRO A 59 -14.77 -8.44 -10.21
N GLY A 60 -14.37 -9.66 -9.86
CA GLY A 60 -15.18 -10.59 -9.08
C GLY A 60 -16.28 -11.27 -9.89
N PRO A 61 -17.08 -12.15 -9.25
CA PRO A 61 -18.18 -12.85 -9.89
C PRO A 61 -19.28 -11.88 -10.34
N SER A 62 -19.94 -12.21 -11.44
CA SER A 62 -21.15 -11.53 -11.88
C SER A 62 -22.27 -11.71 -10.84
N GLY A 63 -22.96 -10.63 -10.47
CA GLY A 63 -24.10 -10.68 -9.56
C GLY A 63 -24.08 -9.60 -8.48
N LYS A 64 -25.08 -9.62 -7.60
CA LYS A 64 -25.20 -8.69 -6.46
C LYS A 64 -24.59 -9.33 -5.21
N ARG A 65 -23.76 -8.59 -4.48
CA ARG A 65 -23.27 -9.00 -3.16
C ARG A 65 -24.36 -8.78 -2.11
N HIS A 66 -24.41 -9.66 -1.11
CA HIS A 66 -25.30 -9.53 0.04
C HIS A 66 -25.05 -8.22 0.80
N ARG A 67 -26.09 -7.68 1.45
CA ARG A 67 -25.98 -6.48 2.31
C ARG A 67 -25.01 -6.74 3.48
N GLY A 68 -24.22 -5.74 3.85
CA GLY A 68 -23.38 -5.72 5.06
C GLY A 68 -21.87 -5.53 4.83
N ARG A 69 -21.29 -6.07 3.76
CA ARG A 69 -19.84 -5.98 3.51
C ARG A 69 -19.49 -4.80 2.60
N GLN A 70 -18.48 -4.02 2.99
CA GLN A 70 -17.99 -2.89 2.20
C GLN A 70 -17.55 -3.38 0.82
N LYS A 71 -17.91 -2.63 -0.24
CA LYS A 71 -17.62 -3.02 -1.63
C LYS A 71 -16.14 -2.86 -2.03
N LYS A 72 -15.28 -2.45 -1.09
CA LYS A 72 -13.88 -2.09 -1.32
C LYS A 72 -13.05 -3.28 -1.80
N ARG A 73 -12.29 -3.08 -2.86
CA ARG A 73 -11.34 -4.04 -3.45
C ARG A 73 -9.92 -3.54 -3.27
N TRP A 74 -8.96 -4.45 -3.40
CA TRP A 74 -7.55 -4.12 -3.30
C TRP A 74 -7.11 -3.01 -4.26
N ALA A 75 -7.61 -3.06 -5.52
CA ALA A 75 -7.31 -2.09 -6.56
C ALA A 75 -8.02 -0.73 -6.38
N ASP A 76 -9.07 -0.65 -5.55
CA ASP A 76 -9.83 0.59 -5.38
C ASP A 76 -8.97 1.68 -4.72
N ASP A 77 -8.08 1.30 -3.81
CA ASP A 77 -7.12 2.23 -3.20
C ASP A 77 -6.18 2.85 -4.23
N ILE A 78 -5.78 2.05 -5.21
CA ILE A 78 -4.88 2.47 -6.28
C ILE A 78 -5.64 3.36 -7.26
N ALA A 79 -6.85 2.96 -7.64
CA ALA A 79 -7.72 3.71 -8.53
C ALA A 79 -8.16 5.05 -7.92
N LYS A 80 -8.23 5.17 -6.59
CA LYS A 80 -8.49 6.43 -5.90
C LYS A 80 -7.42 7.49 -6.17
N ILE A 81 -6.16 7.08 -6.35
CA ILE A 81 -5.03 7.99 -6.58
C ILE A 81 -4.71 8.12 -8.08
N ALA A 82 -4.60 7.01 -8.81
CA ALA A 82 -4.19 6.98 -10.22
C ALA A 82 -5.34 6.97 -11.23
N GLY A 83 -6.60 6.97 -10.76
CA GLY A 83 -7.80 6.93 -11.57
C GLY A 83 -8.21 5.51 -12.02
N LYS A 84 -9.35 5.40 -12.71
CA LYS A 84 -9.91 4.12 -13.18
C LYS A 84 -8.96 3.38 -14.15
N ASN A 85 -8.22 4.12 -14.97
CA ASN A 85 -7.28 3.58 -15.96
C ASN A 85 -5.85 3.48 -15.42
N TRP A 86 -5.69 3.24 -14.11
CA TRP A 86 -4.37 3.21 -13.45
C TRP A 86 -3.41 2.20 -14.07
N THR A 87 -3.91 1.12 -14.68
CA THR A 87 -3.08 0.12 -15.39
C THR A 87 -2.34 0.73 -16.59
N THR A 88 -2.98 1.65 -17.31
CA THR A 88 -2.35 2.42 -18.40
C THR A 88 -1.35 3.43 -17.84
N THR A 89 -1.74 4.16 -16.79
CA THR A 89 -0.86 5.13 -16.11
C THR A 89 0.40 4.46 -15.57
N ALA A 90 0.27 3.24 -15.05
CA ALA A 90 1.35 2.44 -14.50
C ALA A 90 2.38 1.94 -15.53
N GLN A 91 2.06 2.00 -16.83
CA GLN A 91 3.03 1.68 -17.90
C GLN A 91 4.22 2.64 -17.84
N ASN A 92 3.96 3.93 -17.63
CA ASN A 92 5.00 4.92 -17.47
C ASN A 92 5.58 4.87 -16.05
N ARG A 93 6.78 4.27 -15.91
CA ARG A 93 7.46 4.13 -14.61
C ARG A 93 7.73 5.46 -13.91
N HIS A 94 8.02 6.51 -14.66
CA HIS A 94 8.36 7.81 -14.08
C HIS A 94 7.12 8.48 -13.50
N ASN A 95 6.00 8.47 -14.24
CA ASN A 95 4.71 8.97 -13.74
C ASN A 95 4.21 8.13 -12.57
N TRP A 96 4.34 6.80 -12.65
CA TRP A 96 3.94 5.90 -11.56
C TRP A 96 4.70 6.17 -10.26
N LYS A 97 6.01 6.42 -10.34
CA LYS A 97 6.84 6.74 -9.18
C LYS A 97 6.47 8.09 -8.56
N LYS A 98 6.15 9.10 -9.37
CA LYS A 98 5.71 10.42 -8.86
C LYS A 98 4.44 10.34 -8.00
N MET A 99 3.54 9.41 -8.33
CA MET A 99 2.28 9.22 -7.61
C MET A 99 2.43 8.39 -6.32
N GLU A 100 3.57 7.74 -6.10
CA GLU A 100 3.82 6.88 -4.94
C GLU A 100 3.70 7.65 -3.62
N GLU A 101 4.23 8.88 -3.54
CA GLU A 101 4.15 9.71 -2.34
C GLU A 101 2.71 10.08 -1.97
N ALA A 102 1.86 10.34 -2.97
CA ALA A 102 0.45 10.62 -2.74
C ALA A 102 -0.27 9.41 -2.15
N PHE A 103 0.05 8.20 -2.65
CA PHE A 103 -0.53 6.96 -2.16
C PHE A 103 -0.11 6.64 -0.72
N THR A 104 1.19 6.74 -0.41
CA THR A 104 1.72 6.43 0.93
C THR A 104 1.23 7.39 1.99
N ARG A 105 1.09 8.69 1.67
CA ARG A 105 0.51 9.69 2.59
C ARG A 105 -0.98 9.45 2.84
N THR A 106 -1.74 9.10 1.80
CA THR A 106 -3.19 8.87 1.94
C THR A 106 -3.50 7.59 2.73
N GLY A 107 -2.71 6.53 2.52
CA GLY A 107 -2.88 5.26 3.24
C GLY A 107 -2.51 5.32 4.73
N ALA A 108 -1.73 6.32 5.14
CA ALA A 108 -1.33 6.54 6.54
C ALA A 108 -2.36 7.35 7.37
N ILE A 109 -3.39 7.93 6.72
CA ILE A 109 -4.39 8.82 7.37
C ILE A 109 -5.73 8.08 7.62
N GLN A 110 -5.89 6.83 7.14
CA GLN A 110 -7.12 6.04 7.30
C GLN A 110 -7.25 5.35 8.66
#